data_AF-A0A1W9THC1-F1
#
_entry.id   AF-A0A1W9THC1-F1
#
_cell.length_a   1.000
_cell.length_b   1.000
_cell.length_c   1.000
_cell.angle_alpha   90.00
_cell.angle_beta   90.00
_cell.angle_gamma   90.00
#
_symmetry.space_group_name_H-M   'P 1'
#
loop_
_entity.id
_entity.type
_entity.pdbx_description
1 polymer ?
#
loop_
_entity_poly.entity_id
_entity_poly.type
_entity_poly.pdbx_seq_one_letter_code
_entity_poly.pdbx_strand_id
1 'polypeptide(L)'
;MNISNSKNKKNPGRIHDSGFTLLEVMVALSIIAIVLVAVYRMQSQTMRMTTAEKFYTSAPFMAQGKLSQIISAGGENSGNDAGDFGNDFPGYTWEISMENIDSEEFETESDNLKKIDVTVLFNAGEFKYALRSYCYLKDNR
;
A
#
# COMPACT_ATOMS: atom_id res chain seq x y z
N MET A 1 -78.50 45.66 29.82
CA MET A 1 -78.25 44.45 29.00
C MET A 1 -76.76 44.38 28.74
N ASN A 2 -76.14 43.33 29.27
CA ASN A 2 -74.70 43.05 29.26
C ASN A 2 -74.32 42.44 27.90
N ILE A 3 -73.24 42.86 27.24
CA ILE A 3 -72.35 41.92 26.55
C ILE A 3 -70.92 42.48 26.57
N SER A 4 -70.08 41.84 27.36
CA SER A 4 -68.61 41.88 27.29
C SER A 4 -68.13 41.57 25.88
N ASN A 5 -67.04 42.20 25.42
CA ASN A 5 -66.05 41.38 24.72
C ASN A 5 -64.61 41.82 24.98
N SER A 6 -63.84 40.76 25.18
CA SER A 6 -62.51 40.67 25.75
C SER A 6 -61.43 41.32 24.86
N LYS A 7 -60.66 42.24 25.45
CA LYS A 7 -59.39 42.69 24.87
C LYS A 7 -58.39 41.54 24.95
N ASN A 8 -58.21 40.84 23.84
CA ASN A 8 -57.17 39.82 23.68
C ASN A 8 -55.78 40.49 23.73
N LYS A 9 -55.17 40.51 24.91
CA LYS A 9 -53.75 40.89 25.08
C LYS A 9 -52.91 39.76 24.50
N LYS A 10 -52.46 39.92 23.25
CA LYS A 10 -51.36 39.13 22.71
C LYS A 10 -50.11 39.46 23.53
N ASN A 11 -49.72 38.54 24.41
CA ASN A 11 -48.41 38.60 25.05
C ASN A 11 -47.36 38.46 23.93
N PRO A 12 -46.44 39.43 23.74
CA PRO A 12 -45.25 39.15 22.98
C PRO A 12 -44.43 38.16 23.81
N GLY A 13 -44.50 36.89 23.46
CA GLY A 13 -43.56 35.89 23.97
C GLY A 13 -42.16 36.44 23.71
N ARG A 14 -41.42 36.72 24.77
CA ARG A 14 -40.06 37.25 24.70
C ARG A 14 -39.23 36.22 23.94
N ILE A 15 -38.84 36.54 22.71
CA ILE A 15 -37.82 35.77 21.99
C ILE A 15 -36.53 36.06 22.75
N HIS A 16 -36.09 35.12 23.59
CA HIS A 16 -34.79 35.20 24.22
C HIS A 16 -33.74 34.91 23.14
N ASP A 17 -33.11 35.96 22.62
CA ASP A 17 -31.85 35.82 21.91
C ASP A 17 -30.81 35.28 22.91
N SER A 18 -30.61 33.98 22.83
CA SER A 18 -29.71 33.23 23.71
C SER A 18 -28.32 33.35 23.10
N GLY A 19 -27.44 34.13 23.73
CA GLY A 19 -26.04 34.21 23.32
C GLY A 19 -25.31 32.88 23.57
N PHE A 20 -24.33 32.58 22.74
CA PHE A 20 -23.46 31.41 22.93
C PHE A 20 -22.76 31.48 24.29
N THR A 21 -22.82 30.39 25.04
CA THR A 21 -22.05 30.30 26.29
C THR A 21 -20.59 30.04 25.97
N LEU A 22 -19.67 30.52 26.82
CA LEU A 22 -18.24 30.22 26.65
C LEU A 22 -17.97 28.71 26.68
N LEU A 23 -18.72 27.98 27.52
CA LEU A 23 -18.62 26.52 27.63
C LEU A 23 -18.98 25.83 26.31
N GLU A 24 -19.99 26.30 25.59
CA GLU A 24 -20.41 25.75 24.30
C GLU A 24 -19.31 25.90 23.24
N VAL A 25 -18.67 27.06 23.16
CA VAL A 25 -17.54 27.29 22.24
C VAL A 25 -16.36 26.40 22.60
N MET A 26 -16.06 26.22 23.89
CA MET A 26 -14.97 25.33 24.32
C MET A 26 -15.25 23.87 23.96
N VAL A 27 -16.49 23.40 24.14
CA VAL A 27 -16.89 22.03 23.75
C VAL A 27 -16.83 21.87 22.24
N ALA A 28 -17.32 22.84 21.47
CA ALA A 28 -17.26 22.80 20.01
C ALA A 28 -15.82 22.73 19.49
N LEU A 29 -14.93 23.57 20.01
CA LEU A 29 -13.50 23.53 19.66
C LEU A 29 -12.84 22.21 20.05
N SER A 30 -13.22 21.63 21.19
CA SER A 30 -12.69 20.33 21.64
C SER A 30 -13.08 19.21 20.66
N ILE A 31 -14.33 19.20 20.20
CA ILE A 31 -14.82 18.22 19.23
C ILE A 31 -14.09 18.40 17.89
N ILE A 32 -13.95 19.65 17.40
CA ILE A 32 -13.26 19.95 16.15
C ILE A 32 -11.79 19.47 16.21
N ALA A 33 -11.09 19.71 17.31
CA ALA A 33 -9.71 19.27 17.48
C ALA A 33 -9.58 17.74 17.37
N ILE A 34 -10.46 16.98 18.03
CA ILE A 34 -10.47 15.51 17.96
C ILE A 34 -10.73 15.04 16.52
N VAL A 35 -11.72 15.63 15.84
CA VAL A 35 -12.06 15.29 14.46
C VAL A 35 -10.90 15.57 13.51
N LEU A 36 -10.23 16.72 13.64
CA LEU A 36 -9.08 17.07 12.80
C LEU A 36 -7.92 16.10 12.99
N VAL A 37 -7.62 15.67 14.23
CA VAL A 37 -6.59 14.66 14.49
C VAL A 37 -6.97 13.33 13.85
N ALA A 38 -8.23 12.89 13.97
CA ALA A 38 -8.70 11.66 13.34
C ALA A 38 -8.57 11.72 11.80
N VAL A 39 -9.00 12.81 11.18
CA VAL A 39 -8.89 13.03 9.73
C VAL A 39 -7.43 13.09 9.28
N TYR A 40 -6.57 13.78 10.02
CA TYR A 40 -5.14 13.86 9.73
C TYR A 40 -4.48 12.48 9.75
N ARG A 41 -4.80 11.65 10.76
CA ARG A 41 -4.30 10.28 10.86
C ARG A 41 -4.82 9.40 9.72
N MET A 42 -6.09 9.55 9.33
CA MET A 42 -6.67 8.82 8.21
C MET A 42 -6.00 9.17 6.88
N GLN A 43 -5.81 10.46 6.58
CA GLN A 43 -5.12 10.88 5.36
C GLN A 43 -3.66 10.39 5.33
N SER A 44 -2.97 10.45 6.46
CA SER A 44 -1.61 9.92 6.59
C SER A 44 -1.56 8.40 6.32
N GLN A 45 -2.58 7.66 6.75
CA GLN A 45 -2.70 6.23 6.47
C GLN A 45 -3.01 5.96 4.99
N THR A 46 -3.90 6.75 4.37
CA THR A 46 -4.24 6.63 2.94
C THR A 46 -3.04 6.90 2.04
N MET A 47 -2.24 7.93 2.31
CA MET A 47 -1.07 8.25 1.48
C MET A 47 -0.04 7.10 1.46
N ARG A 48 0.15 6.40 2.59
CA ARG A 48 1.04 5.23 2.66
C ARG A 48 0.49 4.05 1.86
N MET A 49 -0.83 3.87 1.87
CA MET A 49 -1.50 2.78 1.14
C MET A 49 -1.44 2.99 -0.38
N THR A 50 -1.62 4.22 -0.86
CA THR A 50 -1.57 4.53 -2.31
C THR A 50 -0.20 4.25 -2.93
N THR A 51 0.90 4.50 -2.21
CA THR A 51 2.25 4.16 -2.67
C THR A 51 2.45 2.65 -2.75
N ALA A 52 1.92 1.91 -1.77
CA ALA A 52 1.96 0.45 -1.74
C ALA A 52 1.20 -0.16 -2.94
N GLU A 53 0.01 0.34 -3.25
CA GLU A 53 -0.82 -0.17 -4.35
C GLU A 53 -0.15 -0.01 -5.72
N LYS A 54 0.53 1.12 -5.95
CA LYS A 54 1.32 1.33 -7.18
C LYS A 54 2.52 0.38 -7.25
N PHE A 55 3.15 0.10 -6.11
CA PHE A 55 4.24 -0.87 -6.03
C PHE A 55 3.75 -2.29 -6.36
N TYR A 56 2.68 -2.75 -5.72
CA TYR A 56 2.13 -4.10 -5.94
C TYR A 56 1.60 -4.33 -7.36
N THR A 57 1.20 -3.27 -8.07
CA THR A 57 0.80 -3.37 -9.48
C THR A 57 2.00 -3.35 -10.43
N SER A 58 3.09 -2.64 -10.12
CA SER A 58 4.25 -2.47 -11.01
C SER A 58 5.36 -3.50 -10.78
N ALA A 59 5.60 -3.89 -9.53
CA ALA A 59 6.64 -4.85 -9.14
C ALA A 59 6.52 -6.22 -9.81
N PRO A 60 5.31 -6.80 -10.04
CA PRO A 60 5.17 -8.05 -10.77
C PRO A 60 5.68 -7.97 -12.19
N PHE A 61 5.46 -6.86 -12.90
CA PHE A 61 5.94 -6.68 -14.28
C PHE A 61 7.46 -6.58 -14.32
N MET A 62 8.06 -5.87 -13.37
CA MET A 62 9.52 -5.78 -13.23
C MET A 62 10.15 -7.13 -12.90
N ALA A 63 9.56 -7.86 -11.95
CA ALA A 63 10.02 -9.19 -11.56
C ALA A 63 9.93 -10.18 -12.72
N GLN A 64 8.81 -10.18 -13.46
CA GLN A 64 8.62 -11.01 -14.65
C GLN A 64 9.59 -10.65 -15.78
N GLY A 65 9.83 -9.35 -16.02
CA GLY A 65 10.78 -8.89 -17.02
C GLY A 65 12.22 -9.32 -16.71
N LYS A 66 12.61 -9.30 -15.44
CA LYS A 66 13.91 -9.83 -14.99
C LYS A 66 13.97 -11.34 -15.10
N LEU A 67 12.94 -12.05 -14.66
CA LEU A 67 12.84 -13.50 -14.79
C LEU A 67 12.97 -13.95 -16.25
N SER A 68 12.28 -13.28 -17.17
CA SER A 68 12.37 -13.58 -18.60
C SER A 68 13.77 -13.38 -19.16
N GLN A 69 14.49 -12.33 -18.75
CA GLN A 69 15.87 -12.10 -19.17
C GLN A 69 16.80 -13.23 -18.71
N ILE A 70 16.63 -13.71 -17.47
CA ILE A 70 17.42 -14.83 -16.92
C ILE A 70 17.15 -16.11 -17.69
N ILE A 71 15.88 -16.42 -17.94
CA ILE A 71 15.47 -17.62 -18.70
C ILE A 71 16.01 -17.55 -20.14
N SER A 72 15.88 -16.40 -20.81
CA SER A 72 16.39 -16.21 -22.17
C SER A 72 17.91 -16.26 -22.27
N ALA A 73 18.63 -15.88 -21.20
CA ALA A 73 20.09 -15.99 -21.12
C ALA A 73 20.58 -17.41 -20.79
N GLY A 74 19.69 -18.40 -20.76
CA GLY A 74 20.02 -19.82 -20.56
C GLY A 74 20.27 -20.21 -19.11
N GLY A 75 20.06 -19.31 -18.14
CA GLY A 75 20.24 -19.60 -16.71
C GLY A 75 21.66 -20.04 -16.30
N GLU A 76 22.66 -19.92 -17.19
CA GLU A 76 24.06 -20.27 -16.92
C GLU A 76 24.88 -19.10 -16.35
N ASN A 77 24.49 -17.85 -16.63
CA ASN A 77 25.23 -16.65 -16.21
C ASN A 77 24.70 -15.99 -14.93
N SER A 78 23.74 -16.60 -14.23
CA SER A 78 22.96 -15.89 -13.21
C SER A 78 23.04 -16.59 -11.86
N GLY A 79 24.13 -16.35 -11.12
CA GLY A 79 24.18 -16.57 -9.68
C GLY A 79 23.32 -15.55 -8.93
N ASN A 80 23.62 -15.33 -7.65
CA ASN A 80 23.00 -14.23 -6.91
C ASN A 80 23.41 -12.89 -7.54
N ASP A 81 22.43 -12.10 -7.97
CA ASP A 81 22.65 -10.83 -8.67
C ASP A 81 21.76 -9.76 -8.06
N ALA A 82 22.25 -8.54 -7.94
CA ALA A 82 21.52 -7.43 -7.34
C ALA A 82 21.85 -6.12 -8.03
N GLY A 83 20.86 -5.26 -8.16
CA GLY A 83 21.04 -3.98 -8.82
C GLY A 83 19.85 -3.04 -8.66
N ASP A 84 19.92 -1.92 -9.36
CA ASP A 84 18.83 -0.97 -9.47
C ASP A 84 18.16 -1.05 -10.85
N PHE A 85 16.96 -0.48 -10.95
CA PHE A 85 16.28 -0.29 -12.23
C PHE A 85 16.69 1.02 -12.92
N GLY A 86 17.82 1.62 -12.52
CA GLY A 86 18.36 2.85 -13.09
C GLY A 86 17.44 4.06 -12.95
N ASN A 87 17.63 5.03 -13.85
CA ASN A 87 16.92 6.31 -13.84
C ASN A 87 15.46 6.21 -14.31
N ASP A 88 15.09 5.09 -14.94
CA ASP A 88 13.70 4.84 -15.37
C ASP A 88 12.78 4.58 -14.16
N PHE A 89 13.33 4.03 -13.07
CA PHE A 89 12.59 3.71 -11.86
C PHE A 89 13.39 4.04 -10.58
N PRO A 90 13.49 5.33 -10.23
CA PRO A 90 14.23 5.75 -9.04
C PRO A 90 13.62 5.14 -7.77
N GLY A 91 14.48 4.55 -6.93
CA GLY A 91 14.08 3.93 -5.66
C GLY A 91 13.59 2.49 -5.76
N TYR A 92 13.54 1.90 -6.97
CA TYR A 92 13.34 0.46 -7.16
C TYR A 92 14.69 -0.26 -7.26
N THR A 93 14.86 -1.29 -6.45
CA THR A 93 16.00 -2.20 -6.50
C THR A 93 15.53 -3.63 -6.70
N TRP A 94 16.37 -4.48 -7.26
CA TRP A 94 16.08 -5.88 -7.45
C TRP A 94 17.22 -6.75 -6.94
N GLU A 95 16.86 -7.94 -6.49
CA GLU A 95 17.76 -8.98 -6.02
C GLU A 95 17.27 -10.31 -6.59
N ILE A 96 18.18 -11.09 -7.14
CA ILE A 96 17.94 -12.40 -7.72
C ILE A 96 18.73 -13.39 -6.88
N SER A 97 18.08 -14.46 -6.46
CA SER A 97 18.72 -15.60 -5.81
C SER A 97 18.40 -16.85 -6.62
N MET A 98 19.42 -17.55 -7.09
CA MET A 98 19.25 -18.82 -7.80
C MET A 98 19.81 -19.95 -6.95
N GLU A 99 19.01 -20.99 -6.74
CA GLU A 99 19.35 -22.16 -5.94
C GLU A 99 19.19 -23.41 -6.81
N ASN A 100 20.20 -24.28 -6.83
CA ASN A 100 20.08 -25.59 -7.45
C ASN A 100 19.28 -26.50 -6.52
N ILE A 101 18.27 -27.16 -7.05
CA ILE A 101 17.53 -28.18 -6.29
C ILE A 101 18.18 -29.52 -6.63
N ASP A 102 19.21 -29.86 -5.86
CA ASP A 102 19.70 -31.22 -5.77
C ASP A 102 18.72 -32.00 -4.88
N SER A 103 17.65 -32.50 -5.48
CA SER A 103 16.72 -33.38 -4.75
C SER A 103 17.27 -34.81 -4.70
N GLU A 104 17.73 -35.22 -3.51
CA GLU A 104 18.07 -36.63 -3.18
C GLU A 104 16.90 -37.61 -3.41
N GLU A 105 15.66 -37.10 -3.52
CA GLU A 105 14.43 -37.89 -3.68
C GLU A 105 14.09 -38.23 -5.15
N PHE A 106 14.76 -37.59 -6.11
CA PHE A 106 14.53 -37.81 -7.55
C PHE A 106 15.81 -38.37 -8.19
N GLU A 107 15.98 -39.69 -8.14
CA GLU A 107 17.19 -40.42 -8.55
C GLU A 107 17.49 -40.42 -10.07
N THR A 108 16.88 -39.61 -10.94
CA THR A 108 17.17 -39.74 -12.39
C THR A 108 17.05 -38.51 -13.31
N GLU A 109 16.49 -37.37 -12.90
CA GLU A 109 16.37 -36.20 -13.82
C GLU A 109 16.58 -34.82 -13.15
N SER A 110 17.19 -34.76 -11.97
CA SER A 110 17.26 -33.55 -11.12
C SER A 110 18.36 -32.56 -11.47
N ASP A 111 19.34 -32.95 -12.27
CA ASP A 111 20.57 -32.16 -12.53
C ASP A 111 20.32 -30.83 -13.29
N ASN A 112 19.06 -30.58 -13.65
CA ASN A 112 18.62 -29.49 -14.52
C ASN A 112 17.51 -28.61 -13.90
N LEU A 113 17.07 -28.87 -12.65
CA LEU A 113 16.02 -28.07 -12.00
C LEU A 113 16.62 -26.93 -11.18
N LYS A 114 16.44 -25.69 -11.64
CA LYS A 114 16.87 -24.50 -10.90
C LYS A 114 15.67 -23.75 -10.33
N LYS A 115 15.81 -23.30 -9.09
CA LYS A 115 14.87 -22.39 -8.43
C LYS A 115 15.38 -20.97 -8.54
N ILE A 116 14.52 -20.07 -9.00
CA ILE A 116 14.84 -18.65 -9.19
C ILE A 116 13.89 -17.85 -8.30
N ASP A 117 14.45 -17.14 -7.33
CA ASP A 117 13.78 -16.18 -6.48
C ASP A 117 14.13 -14.77 -6.96
N VAL A 118 13.16 -14.02 -7.48
CA VAL A 118 13.31 -12.61 -7.89
C VAL A 118 12.60 -11.73 -6.88
N THR A 119 13.37 -10.91 -6.18
CA THR A 119 12.87 -9.93 -5.21
C THR A 119 12.99 -8.53 -5.78
N VAL A 120 11.88 -7.78 -5.75
CA VAL A 120 11.84 -6.34 -6.03
C VAL A 120 11.62 -5.61 -4.72
N LEU A 121 12.44 -4.60 -4.44
CA LEU A 121 12.31 -3.72 -3.28
C LEU A 121 12.06 -2.28 -3.75
N PHE A 122 11.30 -1.53 -2.96
CA PHE A 122 11.06 -0.12 -3.19
C PHE A 122 11.22 0.68 -1.91
N ASN A 123 11.70 1.92 -2.06
CA ASN A 123 11.96 2.86 -0.97
C ASN A 123 12.85 2.26 0.13
N ALA A 124 14.04 1.78 -0.25
CA ALA A 124 15.02 1.15 0.65
C ALA A 124 14.48 -0.05 1.46
N GLY A 125 13.49 -0.77 0.93
CA GLY A 125 12.94 -1.97 1.56
C GLY A 125 11.66 -1.75 2.37
N GLU A 126 11.05 -0.56 2.33
CA GLU A 126 9.71 -0.34 2.90
C GLU A 126 8.66 -1.26 2.24
N PHE A 127 8.82 -1.51 0.94
CA PHE A 127 7.98 -2.43 0.19
C PHE A 127 8.82 -3.52 -0.47
N LYS A 128 8.37 -4.77 -0.33
CA LYS A 128 9.03 -5.96 -0.89
C LYS A 128 8.02 -6.82 -1.62
N TYR A 129 8.37 -7.24 -2.83
CA TYR A 129 7.65 -8.22 -3.62
C TYR A 129 8.62 -9.32 -4.04
N ALA A 130 8.23 -10.57 -3.86
CA ALA A 130 9.05 -11.72 -4.24
C ALA A 130 8.28 -12.63 -5.18
N LEU A 131 8.93 -13.02 -6.28
CA LEU A 131 8.43 -13.97 -7.27
C LEU A 131 9.35 -15.18 -7.27
N ARG A 132 8.80 -16.36 -6.96
CA ARG A 132 9.51 -17.63 -7.02
C ARG A 132 9.09 -18.40 -8.26
N SER A 133 10.06 -18.87 -9.04
CA SER A 133 9.84 -19.73 -10.20
C SER A 133 10.78 -20.94 -10.17
N TYR A 134 10.32 -22.04 -10.74
CA TYR A 134 11.08 -23.29 -10.88
C TYR A 134 11.23 -23.54 -12.37
N CYS A 135 12.48 -23.61 -12.83
CA CYS A 135 12.80 -23.71 -14.25
C CYS A 135 13.59 -24.99 -14.49
N TYR A 136 13.14 -25.81 -15.43
CA TYR A 136 13.92 -26.94 -15.94
C TYR A 136 14.79 -26.44 -17.09
N LEU A 137 16.10 -26.42 -16.90
CA LEU A 137 17.08 -26.00 -17.90
C LEU A 137 17.72 -27.24 -18.50
N LYS A 138 17.28 -27.65 -19.68
CA LYS A 138 17.88 -28.81 -20.37
C LYS A 138 19.29 -28.46 -20.84
N ASP A 139 20.33 -29.12 -20.30
CA ASP A 139 21.70 -29.12 -20.86
C ASP A 139 21.64 -29.64 -22.30
N ASN A 140 21.78 -28.74 -23.27
CA ASN A 140 21.73 -29.08 -24.69
C ASN A 140 23.16 -29.34 -25.17
N ARG A 141 23.69 -30.51 -24.81
CA ARG A 141 24.89 -31.10 -25.43
C ARG A 141 24.54 -31.87 -26.70
#